data_AF-A0A162F2R9-F1
#
_entry.id   AF-A0A162F2R9-F1
#
_cell.length_a   1.000
_cell.length_b   1.000
_cell.length_c   1.000
_cell.angle_alpha   90.00
_cell.angle_beta   90.00
_cell.angle_gamma   90.00
#
_symmetry.space_group_name_H-M   'P 1'
#
loop_
_entity.id
_entity.type
_entity.pdbx_description
1 polymer ?
#
loop_
_entity_poly.entity_id
_entity_poly.type
_entity_poly.pdbx_seq_one_letter_code
_entity_poly.pdbx_strand_id
1 'polypeptide(L)'
;MNENDFDLSIVNRFFEHDYHDRGLMKWQGFYLSDHTAALNQQKIQDKQQYPPKPQQSLSIVGQILSTAYTQNQPVNLQLNTVDQNNQHFATITTLILGYNAATIVIANHQFININDIQHIELMRSTNWTGNQ
;
A
#
# COMPACT_ATOMS: atom_id res chain seq x y z
N MET A 1 7.61 -50.29 8.33
CA MET A 1 7.58 -49.36 7.19
C MET A 1 6.76 -50.02 6.11
N ASN A 2 5.58 -49.50 5.80
CA ASN A 2 4.82 -49.92 4.61
C ASN A 2 4.52 -48.62 3.86
N GLU A 3 5.28 -48.39 2.80
CA GLU A 3 5.04 -47.30 1.87
C GLU A 3 3.83 -47.68 1.03
N ASN A 4 2.77 -46.88 1.13
CA ASN A 4 1.64 -46.94 0.22
C ASN A 4 2.15 -46.48 -1.14
N ASP A 5 2.57 -47.45 -1.96
CA ASP A 5 3.02 -47.21 -3.32
C ASP A 5 1.85 -46.60 -4.10
N PHE A 6 1.92 -45.29 -4.32
CA PHE A 6 0.86 -44.52 -4.93
C PHE A 6 0.91 -44.79 -6.43
N ASP A 7 0.25 -45.86 -6.85
CA ASP A 7 0.32 -46.34 -8.23
C ASP A 7 -0.42 -45.38 -9.17
N LEU A 8 0.36 -44.50 -9.81
CA LEU A 8 -0.07 -43.56 -10.84
C LEU A 8 -0.82 -44.25 -12.00
N SER A 9 -0.58 -45.55 -12.24
CA SER A 9 -1.26 -46.29 -13.30
C SER A 9 -2.73 -46.56 -12.97
N ILE A 10 -3.07 -46.76 -11.70
CA ILE A 10 -4.44 -46.94 -11.22
C ILE A 10 -5.21 -45.62 -11.31
N VAL A 11 -4.54 -44.52 -10.93
CA VAL A 11 -5.10 -43.16 -11.03
C VAL A 11 -5.40 -42.81 -12.49
N ASN A 12 -4.47 -43.09 -13.41
CA ASN A 12 -4.67 -42.79 -14.83
C ASN A 12 -5.82 -43.62 -15.44
N ARG A 13 -5.91 -44.91 -15.11
CA ARG A 13 -6.99 -45.78 -15.58
C ARG A 13 -8.38 -45.30 -15.13
N PHE A 14 -8.47 -44.80 -13.90
CA PHE A 14 -9.72 -44.22 -13.37
C PHE A 14 -10.14 -42.98 -14.17
N PHE A 15 -9.20 -42.08 -14.51
CA PHE A 15 -9.50 -40.90 -15.32
C PHE A 15 -9.86 -41.22 -16.78
N GLU A 16 -9.29 -42.29 -17.36
CA GLU A 16 -9.54 -42.69 -18.74
C GLU A 16 -10.85 -43.47 -18.93
N HIS A 17 -11.24 -44.30 -17.95
CA HIS A 17 -12.32 -45.27 -18.14
C HIS A 17 -13.54 -45.05 -17.23
N ASP A 18 -13.37 -44.52 -16.03
CA ASP A 18 -14.45 -44.41 -15.03
C ASP A 18 -14.90 -42.96 -14.81
N TYR A 19 -14.00 -42.00 -15.02
CA TYR A 19 -14.28 -40.58 -14.84
C TYR A 19 -15.10 -40.02 -16.01
N HIS A 20 -16.38 -39.82 -15.76
CA HIS A 20 -17.25 -39.05 -16.64
C HIS A 20 -17.08 -37.57 -16.32
N ASP A 21 -16.56 -36.79 -17.28
CA ASP A 21 -16.28 -35.35 -17.13
C ASP A 21 -17.55 -34.58 -16.73
N ARG A 22 -17.57 -34.05 -15.50
CA ARG A 22 -18.62 -33.14 -14.99
C ARG A 22 -18.13 -31.70 -14.86
N GLY A 23 -17.22 -31.29 -15.74
CA GLY A 23 -16.70 -29.93 -15.83
C GLY A 23 -15.28 -29.74 -15.33
N LEU A 24 -14.44 -30.78 -15.30
CA LEU A 24 -13.04 -30.70 -14.84
C LEU A 24 -12.24 -29.64 -15.61
N MET A 25 -12.47 -29.52 -16.93
CA MET A 25 -11.88 -28.46 -17.75
C MET A 25 -12.22 -27.03 -17.28
N LYS A 26 -13.41 -26.83 -16.67
CA LYS A 26 -13.81 -25.50 -16.17
C LYS A 26 -13.05 -25.11 -14.90
N TRP A 27 -12.69 -26.08 -14.04
CA TRP A 27 -11.96 -25.83 -12.79
C TRP A 27 -10.48 -25.49 -13.02
N GLN A 28 -9.85 -26.12 -14.01
CA GLN A 28 -8.48 -25.78 -14.39
C GLN A 28 -8.37 -24.32 -14.86
N GLY A 29 -9.34 -23.86 -15.67
CA GLY A 29 -9.44 -22.47 -16.11
C GLY A 29 -9.71 -21.50 -14.97
N PHE A 30 -10.55 -21.87 -13.99
CA PHE A 30 -10.87 -21.05 -12.82
C PHE A 30 -9.67 -20.85 -11.90
N TYR A 31 -8.91 -21.91 -11.63
CA TYR A 31 -7.68 -21.85 -10.83
C TYR A 31 -6.62 -20.97 -11.50
N LEU A 32 -6.39 -21.16 -12.82
CA LEU A 32 -5.48 -20.31 -13.60
C LEU A 32 -5.96 -18.85 -13.68
N SER A 33 -7.26 -18.60 -13.78
CA SER A 33 -7.81 -17.23 -13.77
C SER A 33 -7.72 -16.57 -12.40
N ASP A 34 -7.91 -17.30 -11.30
CA ASP A 34 -7.75 -16.78 -9.93
C ASP A 34 -6.30 -16.41 -9.65
N HIS A 35 -5.34 -17.26 -10.02
CA HIS A 35 -3.91 -16.93 -9.90
C HIS A 35 -3.53 -15.71 -10.77
N THR A 36 -4.09 -15.61 -11.98
CA THR A 36 -3.87 -14.45 -12.85
C THR A 36 -4.52 -13.18 -12.29
N ALA A 37 -5.70 -13.29 -11.68
CA ALA A 37 -6.40 -12.18 -11.04
C ALA A 37 -5.66 -11.71 -9.79
N ALA A 38 -5.19 -12.63 -8.94
CA ALA A 38 -4.38 -12.32 -7.77
C ALA A 38 -3.05 -11.64 -8.15
N LEU A 39 -2.35 -12.16 -9.17
CA LEU A 39 -1.13 -11.53 -9.69
C LEU A 39 -1.38 -10.16 -10.32
N ASN A 40 -2.53 -9.96 -10.98
CA ASN A 40 -2.89 -8.65 -11.54
C ASN A 40 -3.31 -7.66 -10.45
N GLN A 41 -4.04 -8.09 -9.41
CA GLN A 41 -4.35 -7.25 -8.25
C GLN A 41 -3.09 -6.86 -7.49
N GLN A 42 -2.15 -7.80 -7.31
CA GLN A 42 -0.84 -7.54 -6.73
C GLN A 42 -0.04 -6.55 -7.61
N LYS A 43 -0.02 -6.74 -8.93
CA LYS A 43 0.56 -5.76 -9.88
C LYS A 43 -0.11 -4.39 -9.88
N ILE A 44 -1.41 -4.30 -9.56
CA ILE A 44 -2.13 -3.02 -9.46
C ILE A 44 -1.79 -2.32 -8.15
N GLN A 45 -1.65 -3.07 -7.05
CA GLN A 45 -1.18 -2.56 -5.75
C GLN A 45 0.28 -2.09 -5.83
N ASP A 46 1.16 -2.87 -6.46
CA ASP A 46 2.58 -2.53 -6.69
C ASP A 46 2.76 -1.34 -7.67
N LYS A 47 1.73 -1.00 -8.45
CA LYS A 47 1.75 0.12 -9.41
C LYS A 47 1.25 1.43 -8.86
N GLN A 48 0.86 1.52 -7.59
CA GLN A 48 0.66 2.82 -6.95
C GLN A 48 2.02 3.47 -6.68
N GLN A 49 2.64 3.96 -7.76
CA GLN A 49 3.85 4.75 -7.67
C GLN A 49 3.49 6.07 -6.99
N TYR A 50 4.02 6.29 -5.80
CA TYR A 50 4.02 7.59 -5.15
C TYR A 50 5.29 8.32 -5.60
N PRO A 51 5.25 9.13 -6.67
CA PRO A 51 6.46 9.81 -7.12
C PRO A 51 7.00 10.67 -5.98
N PRO A 52 8.31 10.59 -5.67
CA PRO A 52 8.90 11.43 -4.65
C PRO A 52 8.74 12.89 -5.03
N LYS A 53 8.19 13.69 -4.11
CA LYS A 53 8.19 15.14 -4.27
C LYS A 53 9.58 15.70 -3.94
N PRO A 54 9.93 16.89 -4.46
CA PRO A 54 11.20 17.53 -4.15
C PRO A 54 11.42 17.72 -2.66
N GLN A 55 12.66 17.52 -2.21
CA GLN A 55 13.06 17.73 -0.82
C GLN A 55 12.83 19.19 -0.43
N GLN A 56 12.03 19.42 0.61
CA GLN A 56 11.85 20.75 1.16
C GLN A 56 12.96 21.10 2.15
N SER A 57 13.27 22.39 2.25
CA SER A 57 14.20 22.88 3.28
C SER A 57 13.52 22.90 4.65
N LEU A 58 14.32 22.79 5.71
CA LEU A 58 13.83 22.83 7.09
C LEU A 58 13.05 24.12 7.41
N SER A 59 13.40 25.23 6.76
CA SER A 59 12.69 26.51 6.89
C SER A 59 11.25 26.41 6.37
N ILE A 60 11.06 25.84 5.18
CA ILE A 60 9.72 25.64 4.60
C ILE A 60 8.91 24.64 5.42
N VAL A 61 9.54 23.53 5.82
CA VAL A 61 8.90 22.54 6.69
C VAL A 61 8.43 23.18 8.00
N GLY A 62 9.29 23.97 8.66
CA GLY A 62 8.94 24.68 9.89
C GLY A 62 7.79 25.68 9.72
N GLN A 63 7.74 26.41 8.61
CA GLN A 63 6.63 27.33 8.31
C GLN A 63 5.30 26.58 8.16
N ILE A 64 5.31 25.45 7.46
CA ILE A 64 4.10 24.63 7.25
C ILE A 64 3.66 23.99 8.56
N LEU A 65 4.59 23.46 9.37
CA LEU A 65 4.29 22.90 10.69
C LEU A 65 3.69 23.94 11.64
N SER A 66 4.26 25.14 11.68
CA SER A 66 3.74 26.26 12.48
C SER A 66 2.31 26.61 12.08
N THR A 67 2.06 26.70 10.77
CA THR A 67 0.72 27.00 10.24
C THR A 67 -0.27 25.89 10.56
N ALA A 68 0.10 24.64 10.30
CA ALA A 68 -0.72 23.46 10.56
C ALA A 68 -1.10 23.32 12.04
N TYR A 69 -0.13 23.51 12.93
CA TYR A 69 -0.33 23.44 14.38
C TYR A 69 -1.24 24.57 14.87
N THR A 70 -0.98 25.82 14.45
CA THR A 70 -1.76 26.99 14.87
C THR A 70 -3.20 26.94 14.38
N GLN A 71 -3.41 26.46 13.15
CA GLN A 71 -4.72 26.38 12.51
C GLN A 71 -5.44 25.05 12.76
N ASN A 72 -4.83 24.12 13.50
CA ASN A 72 -5.29 22.75 13.68
C ASN A 72 -5.70 22.08 12.35
N GLN A 73 -4.91 22.33 11.31
CA GLN A 73 -5.17 21.86 9.95
C GLN A 73 -4.38 20.58 9.67
N PRO A 74 -5.01 19.54 9.08
CA PRO A 74 -4.29 18.35 8.66
C PRO A 74 -3.23 18.67 7.61
N VAL A 75 -2.16 17.87 7.59
CA VAL A 75 -1.10 17.93 6.60
C VAL A 75 -0.96 16.62 5.87
N ASN A 76 -0.45 16.71 4.66
CA ASN A 76 0.02 15.62 3.84
C ASN A 76 1.54 15.53 4.01
N LEU A 77 2.00 14.45 4.61
CA LEU A 77 3.39 14.22 4.97
C LEU A 77 3.98 13.08 4.12
N GLN A 78 5.03 13.37 3.36
CA GLN A 78 5.85 12.38 2.67
C GLN A 78 7.20 12.28 3.37
N LEU A 79 7.60 11.07 3.72
CA LEU A 79 8.90 10.78 4.32
C LEU A 79 9.92 10.43 3.24
N ASN A 80 11.21 10.63 3.53
CA ASN A 80 12.33 10.28 2.66
C ASN A 80 12.68 8.78 2.71
N THR A 81 12.04 8.02 3.59
CA THR A 81 12.21 6.57 3.70
C THR A 81 11.60 5.84 2.51
N VAL A 82 12.30 4.82 2.03
CA VAL A 82 11.82 3.90 0.99
C VAL A 82 11.64 2.50 1.57
N ASP A 83 10.76 1.71 0.96
CA ASP A 83 10.59 0.31 1.32
C ASP A 83 11.73 -0.58 0.78
N GLN A 84 11.64 -1.90 1.00
CA GLN A 84 12.62 -2.88 0.53
C GLN A 84 12.74 -2.95 -1.01
N ASN A 85 11.76 -2.40 -1.73
CA ASN A 85 11.69 -2.33 -3.18
C ASN A 85 12.07 -0.94 -3.72
N ASN A 86 12.66 -0.08 -2.87
CA ASN A 86 13.05 1.28 -3.19
C ASN A 86 11.86 2.15 -3.67
N GLN A 87 10.64 1.81 -3.25
CA GLN A 87 9.44 2.60 -3.47
C GLN A 87 9.23 3.57 -2.31
N HIS A 88 8.81 4.80 -2.63
CA HIS A 88 8.43 5.76 -1.61
C HIS A 88 7.10 5.38 -0.98
N PHE A 89 6.99 5.56 0.33
CA PHE A 89 5.71 5.38 1.02
C PHE A 89 4.66 6.40 0.53
N ALA A 90 3.41 5.98 0.63
CA ALA A 90 2.27 6.86 0.47
C ALA A 90 2.38 8.07 1.40
N THR A 91 1.87 9.21 0.94
CA THR A 91 1.69 10.39 1.77
C THR A 91 0.79 10.05 2.97
N ILE A 92 1.26 10.37 4.18
CA ILE A 92 0.53 10.23 5.43
C ILE A 92 -0.29 11.51 5.64
N THR A 93 -1.62 11.40 5.64
CA THR A 93 -2.49 12.51 6.03
C THR A 93 -2.72 12.48 7.54
N THR A 94 -2.28 13.52 8.25
CA THR A 94 -2.33 13.54 9.73
C THR A 94 -2.40 14.94 10.31
N LEU A 95 -2.82 15.04 11.57
CA LEU A 95 -2.76 16.27 12.37
C LEU A 95 -1.41 16.35 13.09
N ILE A 96 -0.87 17.57 13.20
CA ILE A 96 0.32 17.86 13.99
C ILE A 96 -0.12 18.23 15.41
N LEU A 97 0.20 17.37 16.38
CA LEU A 97 -0.10 17.59 17.80
C LEU A 97 0.97 18.43 18.51
N GLY A 98 2.16 18.54 17.92
CA GLY A 98 3.26 19.34 18.44
C GLY A 98 4.52 19.17 17.58
N TYR A 99 5.44 20.13 17.67
CA TYR A 99 6.72 20.05 16.98
C TYR A 99 7.79 20.85 17.74
N ASN A 100 9.06 20.50 17.52
CA ASN A 100 10.22 21.26 17.97
C ASN A 100 11.26 21.34 16.84
N ALA A 101 12.51 21.71 17.13
CA ALA A 101 13.56 21.83 16.11
C ALA A 101 14.01 20.50 15.48
N ALA A 102 13.73 19.37 16.11
CA ALA A 102 14.20 18.04 15.71
C ALA A 102 13.09 17.05 15.36
N THR A 103 11.93 17.15 16.02
CA THR A 103 10.86 16.13 15.95
C THR A 103 9.48 16.76 15.85
N ILE A 104 8.57 16.06 15.17
CA ILE A 104 7.13 16.31 15.18
C ILE A 104 6.37 15.19 15.88
N VAL A 105 5.20 15.50 16.43
CA VAL A 105 4.25 14.56 17.03
C VAL A 105 2.97 14.58 16.20
N ILE A 106 2.55 13.42 15.74
CA ILE A 106 1.34 13.27 14.90
C ILE A 106 0.19 12.60 15.68
N ALA A 107 -1.02 12.54 15.09
CA ALA A 107 -2.27 12.15 15.75
C ALA A 107 -2.26 10.82 16.53
N ASN A 108 -1.37 9.87 16.20
CA ASN A 108 -1.19 8.59 16.91
C ASN A 108 -0.08 8.63 17.99
N HIS A 109 0.34 9.82 18.42
CA HIS A 109 1.48 10.04 19.33
C HIS A 109 2.82 9.52 18.81
N GLN A 110 2.93 9.28 17.50
CA GLN A 110 4.19 8.88 16.89
C GLN A 110 5.11 10.10 16.72
N PHE A 111 6.38 9.89 17.04
CA PHE A 111 7.45 10.86 16.84
C PHE A 111 8.11 10.62 15.49
N ILE A 112 8.28 11.69 14.70
CA ILE A 112 8.95 11.66 13.40
C ILE A 112 10.07 12.71 13.43
N ASN A 113 11.27 12.36 12.96
CA ASN A 113 12.36 13.32 12.84
C ASN A 113 12.07 14.29 11.67
N ILE A 114 12.29 15.58 11.88
CA ILE A 114 12.07 16.59 10.84
C ILE A 114 12.98 16.35 9.63
N ASN A 115 14.18 15.79 9.84
CA ASN A 115 15.10 15.45 8.75
C ASN A 115 14.62 14.27 7.89
N ASP A 116 13.66 13.47 8.39
CA ASP A 116 13.06 12.38 7.64
C ASP A 116 11.91 12.87 6.73
N ILE A 117 11.54 14.14 6.84
CA ILE A 117 10.46 14.73 6.05
C ILE A 117 11.00 15.12 4.68
N GLN A 118 10.53 14.41 3.65
CA GLN A 118 10.80 14.75 2.25
C GLN A 118 9.97 15.97 1.83
N HIS A 119 8.67 15.90 2.09
CA HIS A 119 7.72 16.92 1.68
C HIS A 119 6.53 16.98 2.62
N ILE A 120 6.09 18.19 2.95
CA ILE A 120 4.90 18.49 3.73
C ILE A 120 4.08 19.55 3.00
N GLU A 121 2.76 19.38 3.02
CA GLU A 121 1.81 20.37 2.50
C GLU A 121 0.56 20.41 3.38
N LEU A 122 -0.06 21.58 3.49
CA LEU A 122 -1.36 21.72 4.16
C LEU A 122 -2.44 21.00 3.36
N MET A 123 -3.28 20.21 4.03
CA MET A 123 -4.43 19.57 3.40
C MET A 123 -5.43 20.65 3.02
N ARG A 124 -5.61 20.89 1.72
CA ARG A 124 -6.62 21.84 1.24
C ARG A 124 -8.00 21.36 1.69
N SER A 125 -8.74 22.21 2.40
CA SER A 125 -10.17 21.97 2.64
C SER A 125 -10.85 21.90 1.28
N THR A 126 -11.31 20.72 0.90
CA THR A 126 -12.08 20.59 -0.34
C THR A 126 -13.45 21.18 -0.03
N ASN A 127 -13.66 22.45 -0.38
CA ASN A 127 -14.98 23.05 -0.32
C ASN A 127 -15.83 22.38 -1.40
N TRP A 128 -16.58 21.35 -1.03
CA TRP A 128 -17.58 20.74 -1.90
C TRP A 128 -18.71 21.75 -2.10
N THR A 129 -18.64 22.54 -3.17
CA THR A 129 -19.82 23.25 -3.69
C THR A 129 -20.67 22.20 -4.41
N GLY A 130 -21.55 21.54 -3.68
CA GLY A 130 -22.65 20.79 -4.29
C GLY A 130 -23.46 21.76 -5.15
N ASN A 131 -23.41 21.59 -6.47
CA ASN A 131 -24.25 22.35 -7.40
C ASN A 131 -25.72 22.10 -7.05
N GLN A 132 -26.45 23.21 -6.96
CA GLN A 132 -27.91 23.32 -6.92
C GLN A 132 -28.55 22.68 -8.16
#